data_AF-A0A068TNA0-F1
#
_entry.id   AF-A0A068TNA0-F1
#
_cell.length_a   1.000
_cell.length_b   1.000
_cell.length_c   1.000
_cell.angle_alpha   90.00
_cell.angle_beta   90.00
_cell.angle_gamma   90.00
#
_symmetry.space_group_name_H-M   'P 1'
#
loop_
_entity.id
_entity.type
_entity.pdbx_description
1 polymer ?
#
loop_
_entity_poly.entity_id
_entity_poly.type
_entity_poly.pdbx_seq_one_letter_code
_entity_poly.pdbx_strand_id
1 'polypeptide(L)'
;MAACESIEEAASRWASASNLAWLSLATEPRLQGFIVKISAFLFRQAKDMGTKKDDETKKEQDTQTKLKMLLLWIPLLCQASMGTDAPVLSIKERAELEKVLEDVIEALGNQEDQEKVLSLWLHHFTYCPSSDWPNLRDCYTRWCIASRRQLLRSNSYNCCI
;
A
#
# COMPACT_ATOMS: atom_id res chain seq x y z
N MET A 1 -16.70 -16.54 -13.72
CA MET A 1 -16.80 -15.06 -13.61
C MET A 1 -17.15 -14.60 -12.19
N ALA A 2 -18.11 -15.23 -11.48
CA ALA A 2 -18.56 -14.79 -10.15
C ALA A 2 -17.49 -14.65 -9.04
N ALA A 3 -16.43 -15.47 -9.03
CA ALA A 3 -15.40 -15.39 -7.99
C ALA A 3 -14.51 -14.14 -8.10
N CYS A 4 -14.32 -13.60 -9.31
CA CYS A 4 -13.50 -12.41 -9.55
C CYS A 4 -14.20 -11.14 -9.06
N GLU A 5 -15.52 -11.05 -9.26
CA GLU A 5 -16.33 -9.92 -8.80
C GLU A 5 -16.42 -9.86 -7.27
N SER A 6 -16.50 -11.01 -6.60
CA SER A 6 -16.50 -11.07 -5.14
C SER A 6 -15.19 -10.55 -4.51
N ILE A 7 -14.07 -10.70 -5.21
CA ILE A 7 -12.75 -10.26 -4.73
C ILE A 7 -12.58 -8.74 -4.92
N GLU A 8 -13.00 -8.22 -6.07
CA GLU A 8 -13.00 -6.77 -6.34
C GLU A 8 -13.89 -6.02 -5.33
N GLU A 9 -15.09 -6.55 -5.06
CA GLU A 9 -15.99 -5.97 -4.06
C GLU A 9 -15.38 -6.04 -2.65
N ALA A 10 -14.73 -7.14 -2.28
CA ALA A 10 -14.05 -7.26 -0.99
C ALA A 10 -12.94 -6.21 -0.82
N ALA A 11 -12.13 -6.00 -1.86
CA ALA A 11 -11.10 -4.96 -1.87
C ALA A 11 -11.70 -3.56 -1.76
N SER A 12 -12.77 -3.26 -2.50
CA SER A 12 -13.51 -1.99 -2.43
C SER A 12 -14.08 -1.71 -1.03
N ARG A 13 -14.67 -2.73 -0.40
CA ARG A 13 -15.17 -2.64 0.98
C ARG A 13 -14.04 -2.40 1.98
N TRP A 14 -12.93 -3.11 1.82
CA TRP A 14 -11.74 -2.94 2.66
C TRP A 14 -11.12 -1.54 2.50
N ALA A 15 -11.10 -1.01 1.28
CA ALA A 15 -10.66 0.35 0.95
C ALA A 15 -11.57 1.45 1.54
N SER A 16 -12.81 1.09 1.90
CA SER A 16 -13.79 2.01 2.48
C SER A 16 -13.94 1.87 4.00
N ALA A 17 -13.23 0.93 4.61
CA ALA A 17 -13.38 0.58 6.03
C ALA A 17 -12.50 1.44 6.95
N SER A 18 -12.58 2.78 6.83
CA SER A 18 -11.74 3.73 7.58
C SER A 18 -11.87 3.59 9.10
N ASN A 19 -13.10 3.39 9.61
CA ASN A 19 -13.33 3.16 11.03
C ASN A 19 -12.65 1.88 11.53
N LEU A 20 -12.70 0.81 10.73
CA LEU A 20 -12.04 -0.45 11.08
C LEU A 20 -10.52 -0.30 11.04
N ALA A 21 -9.99 0.37 10.02
CA ALA A 21 -8.56 0.66 9.90
C ALA A 21 -8.06 1.43 11.12
N TRP A 22 -8.78 2.48 11.54
CA TRP A 22 -8.45 3.24 12.74
C TRP A 22 -8.50 2.38 14.02
N LEU A 23 -9.59 1.65 14.24
CA LEU A 23 -9.75 0.79 15.42
C LEU A 23 -8.73 -0.35 15.48
N SER A 24 -8.24 -0.81 14.32
CA SER A 24 -7.22 -1.87 14.24
C SER A 24 -5.88 -1.47 14.87
N LEU A 25 -5.59 -0.17 14.94
CA LEU A 25 -4.37 0.35 15.56
C LEU A 25 -4.41 0.28 17.10
N ALA A 26 -5.61 0.26 17.70
CA ALA A 26 -5.80 0.23 19.15
C ALA A 26 -6.29 -1.13 19.69
N THR A 27 -6.37 -2.12 18.80
CA THR A 27 -6.92 -3.45 19.10
C THR A 27 -5.89 -4.37 19.76
N GLU A 28 -6.36 -5.38 20.51
CA GLU A 28 -5.48 -6.41 21.10
C GLU A 28 -4.62 -7.13 20.05
N PRO A 29 -3.35 -7.50 20.38
CA PRO A 29 -2.39 -8.00 19.39
C PRO A 29 -2.86 -9.21 18.57
N ARG A 30 -3.63 -10.13 19.17
CA ARG A 30 -4.16 -11.30 18.47
C ARG A 30 -5.15 -10.92 17.37
N LEU A 31 -6.10 -10.05 17.69
CA LEU A 31 -7.10 -9.58 16.73
C LEU A 31 -6.43 -8.70 15.66
N GLN A 32 -5.48 -7.85 16.06
CA GLN A 32 -4.66 -7.08 15.12
C GLN A 32 -3.95 -7.99 14.12
N GLY A 33 -3.40 -9.11 14.58
CA GLY A 33 -2.77 -10.11 13.73
C GLY A 33 -3.71 -10.73 12.68
N PHE A 34 -4.97 -10.98 13.03
CA PHE A 34 -5.96 -11.44 12.05
C PHE A 34 -6.28 -10.36 11.00
N ILE A 35 -6.40 -9.09 11.42
CA ILE A 35 -6.63 -7.97 10.50
C ILE A 35 -5.44 -7.82 9.53
N VAL A 36 -4.21 -7.97 10.01
CA VAL A 36 -3.00 -7.98 9.16
C VAL A 36 -3.06 -9.11 8.13
N LYS A 37 -3.46 -10.33 8.52
CA LYS A 37 -3.61 -11.46 7.58
C LYS A 37 -4.67 -11.18 6.51
N ILE A 38 -5.79 -10.58 6.90
CA ILE A 38 -6.84 -10.18 5.95
C ILE A 38 -6.32 -9.10 5.00
N SER A 39 -5.66 -8.06 5.51
CA SER A 39 -5.03 -7.02 4.68
C SER A 39 -4.01 -7.61 3.72
N ALA A 40 -3.15 -8.51 4.17
CA ALA A 40 -2.15 -9.18 3.33
C ALA A 40 -2.80 -9.99 2.20
N PHE A 41 -3.86 -10.75 2.52
CA PHE A 41 -4.62 -11.48 1.52
C PHE A 41 -5.23 -10.53 0.49
N LEU A 42 -5.89 -9.46 0.93
CA LEU A 42 -6.56 -8.51 0.04
C LEU A 42 -5.58 -7.71 -0.81
N PHE A 43 -4.39 -7.34 -0.32
CA PHE A 43 -3.36 -6.72 -1.13
C PHE A 43 -2.85 -7.63 -2.24
N ARG A 44 -2.67 -8.94 -1.96
CA ARG A 44 -2.30 -9.94 -2.98
C ARG A 44 -3.33 -9.99 -4.10
N GLN A 45 -4.61 -9.91 -3.76
CA GLN A 45 -5.68 -9.85 -4.74
C GLN A 45 -5.72 -8.50 -5.47
N ALA A 46 -5.51 -7.41 -4.73
CA ALA A 46 -5.56 -6.06 -5.26
C ALA A 46 -4.53 -5.82 -6.36
N LYS A 47 -3.35 -6.46 -6.27
CA LYS A 47 -2.30 -6.38 -7.28
C LYS A 47 -2.82 -6.64 -8.70
N ASP A 48 -3.64 -7.68 -8.86
CA ASP A 48 -4.12 -8.13 -10.16
C ASP A 48 -5.38 -7.38 -10.64
N MET A 49 -5.98 -6.53 -9.80
CA MET A 49 -7.14 -5.70 -10.18
C MET A 49 -6.76 -4.72 -11.30
N GLY A 50 -7.63 -4.59 -12.30
CA GLY A 50 -7.48 -3.65 -13.40
C GLY A 50 -6.66 -4.14 -14.60
N THR A 51 -5.95 -5.26 -14.47
CA THR A 51 -5.00 -5.76 -15.49
C THR A 51 -5.66 -6.26 -16.79
N LYS A 52 -6.97 -6.55 -16.78
CA LYS A 52 -7.70 -7.17 -17.90
C LYS A 52 -8.91 -6.36 -18.40
N LYS A 53 -9.06 -5.12 -17.93
CA LYS A 53 -10.23 -4.29 -18.24
C LYS A 53 -9.86 -3.35 -19.39
N ASP A 54 -10.74 -3.17 -20.38
CA ASP A 54 -10.58 -2.14 -21.41
C ASP A 54 -11.29 -0.82 -21.02
N ASP A 55 -12.14 -0.86 -20.01
CA ASP A 55 -12.88 0.28 -19.49
C ASP A 55 -12.00 1.20 -18.62
N GLU A 56 -11.72 2.40 -19.11
CA GLU A 56 -10.94 3.43 -18.42
C GLU A 56 -11.58 3.88 -17.10
N THR A 57 -12.92 3.95 -17.03
CA THR A 57 -13.62 4.34 -15.80
C THR A 57 -13.42 3.28 -14.71
N LYS A 58 -13.46 2.01 -15.11
CA LYS A 58 -13.24 0.89 -14.19
C LYS A 58 -11.78 0.80 -13.75
N LYS A 59 -10.82 1.14 -14.62
CA LYS A 59 -9.39 1.25 -14.25
C LYS A 59 -9.17 2.35 -13.21
N GLU A 60 -9.76 3.52 -13.40
CA GLU A 60 -9.64 4.63 -12.44
C GLU A 60 -10.21 4.24 -11.08
N GLN A 61 -11.37 3.59 -11.04
CA GLN A 61 -11.94 3.07 -9.80
C GLN A 61 -11.04 2.04 -9.10
N ASP A 62 -10.41 1.14 -9.85
CA ASP A 62 -9.46 0.17 -9.32
C ASP A 62 -8.22 0.87 -8.74
N THR A 63 -7.69 1.90 -9.43
CA THR A 63 -6.56 2.72 -8.94
C THR A 63 -6.92 3.46 -7.65
N GLN A 64 -8.10 4.08 -7.59
CA GLN A 64 -8.59 4.76 -6.38
C GLN A 64 -8.79 3.78 -5.22
N THR A 65 -9.25 2.56 -5.51
CA THR A 65 -9.38 1.50 -4.51
C THR A 65 -8.02 1.09 -3.96
N LYS A 66 -7.02 0.86 -4.83
CA LYS A 66 -5.63 0.55 -4.43
C LYS A 66 -5.04 1.66 -3.56
N LEU A 67 -5.20 2.93 -3.96
CA LEU A 67 -4.72 4.08 -3.21
C LEU A 67 -5.32 4.12 -1.80
N LYS A 68 -6.64 4.02 -1.68
CA LYS A 68 -7.33 4.02 -0.38
C LYS A 68 -6.90 2.85 0.50
N MET A 69 -6.72 1.66 -0.07
CA MET A 69 -6.21 0.52 0.69
C MET A 69 -4.81 0.80 1.24
N LEU A 70 -3.90 1.31 0.42
CA LEU A 70 -2.55 1.65 0.85
C LEU A 70 -2.58 2.68 2.00
N LEU A 71 -3.34 3.78 1.83
CA LEU A 71 -3.42 4.84 2.83
C LEU A 71 -4.03 4.37 4.16
N LEU A 72 -5.07 3.54 4.12
CA LEU A 72 -5.73 3.09 5.35
C LEU A 72 -4.95 2.01 6.08
N TRP A 73 -4.31 1.09 5.37
CA TRP A 73 -3.81 -0.15 5.96
C TRP A 73 -2.29 -0.19 6.17
N ILE A 74 -1.50 0.67 5.52
CA ILE A 74 -0.06 0.79 5.81
C ILE A 74 0.23 1.09 7.28
N PRO A 75 -0.47 2.02 7.97
CA PRO A 75 -0.22 2.30 9.38
C PRO A 75 -0.33 1.04 10.25
N LEU A 76 -1.34 0.19 9.99
CA LEU A 76 -1.51 -1.09 10.66
C LEU A 76 -0.33 -2.03 10.39
N LEU A 77 0.13 -2.13 9.15
CA LEU A 77 1.26 -3.00 8.81
C LEU A 77 2.54 -2.54 9.53
N CYS A 78 2.81 -1.23 9.53
CA CYS A 78 3.94 -0.64 10.24
C CYS A 78 3.90 -0.91 11.75
N GLN A 79 2.70 -0.93 12.34
CA GLN A 79 2.50 -1.15 13.77
C GLN A 79 2.47 -2.64 14.17
N ALA A 80 2.02 -3.54 13.29
CA ALA A 80 1.91 -4.97 13.58
C ALA A 80 3.27 -5.69 13.80
N SER A 81 4.39 -5.00 13.52
CA SER A 81 5.72 -5.40 13.97
C SER A 81 5.90 -5.27 15.49
N MET A 82 5.02 -4.55 16.18
CA MET A 82 5.05 -4.31 17.61
C MET A 82 4.25 -5.39 18.38
N GLY A 83 4.92 -6.17 19.23
CA GLY A 83 4.28 -6.74 20.42
C GLY A 83 3.56 -8.09 20.27
N THR A 84 4.01 -8.98 19.38
CA THR A 84 3.54 -10.38 19.38
C THR A 84 4.68 -11.35 19.68
N ASP A 85 4.48 -12.25 20.64
CA ASP A 85 5.45 -13.31 20.99
C ASP A 85 5.71 -14.30 19.82
N ALA A 86 4.80 -14.31 18.83
CA ALA A 86 4.92 -15.08 17.61
C ALA A 86 4.60 -14.18 16.40
N PRO A 87 5.39 -14.26 15.32
CA PRO A 87 5.20 -13.39 14.16
C PRO A 87 3.86 -13.69 13.47
N VAL A 88 3.04 -12.66 13.29
CA VAL A 88 1.72 -12.75 12.62
C VAL A 88 1.82 -13.36 11.22
N LEU A 89 2.87 -13.00 10.50
CA LEU A 89 3.25 -13.51 9.19
C LEU A 89 4.69 -14.02 9.28
N SER A 90 4.98 -15.14 8.64
CA SER A 90 6.36 -15.62 8.50
C SER A 90 7.23 -14.60 7.76
N ILE A 91 8.55 -14.69 7.93
CA ILE A 91 9.52 -13.82 7.24
C ILE A 91 9.30 -13.88 5.72
N LYS A 92 9.01 -15.06 5.18
CA LYS A 92 8.72 -15.25 3.75
C LYS A 92 7.44 -14.52 3.33
N GLU A 93 6.36 -14.67 4.09
CA GLU A 93 5.09 -13.99 3.79
C GLU A 93 5.20 -12.47 3.90
N ARG A 94 6.01 -11.97 4.84
CA ARG A 94 6.35 -10.55 4.98
C ARG A 94 7.06 -10.01 3.73
N ALA A 95 8.10 -10.70 3.28
CA ALA A 95 8.86 -10.31 2.08
C ALA A 95 8.02 -10.43 0.79
N GLU A 96 7.15 -11.42 0.70
CA GLU A 96 6.18 -11.53 -0.40
C GLU A 96 5.18 -10.37 -0.38
N LEU A 97 4.69 -9.96 0.79
CA LEU A 97 3.77 -8.84 0.90
C LEU A 97 4.45 -7.51 0.58
N GLU A 98 5.70 -7.30 0.97
CA GLU A 98 6.47 -6.10 0.60
C GLU A 98 6.50 -5.93 -0.92
N LYS A 99 6.86 -7.00 -1.66
CA LYS A 99 6.84 -6.96 -3.13
C LYS A 99 5.46 -6.63 -3.70
N VAL A 100 4.41 -7.22 -3.13
CA VAL A 100 3.03 -6.90 -3.54
C VAL A 100 2.69 -5.43 -3.28
N LEU A 101 3.11 -4.86 -2.15
CA LEU A 101 2.89 -3.45 -1.86
C LEU A 101 3.64 -2.56 -2.86
N GLU A 102 4.90 -2.88 -3.18
CA GLU A 102 5.65 -2.17 -4.22
C GLU A 102 4.93 -2.21 -5.56
N ASP A 103 4.50 -3.39 -6.01
CA ASP A 103 3.75 -3.57 -7.26
C ASP A 103 2.46 -2.73 -7.28
N VAL A 104 1.72 -2.69 -6.17
CA VAL A 104 0.47 -1.93 -6.04
C VAL A 104 0.74 -0.41 -6.03
N ILE A 105 1.82 0.05 -5.39
CA ILE A 105 2.24 1.46 -5.39
C ILE A 105 2.66 1.89 -6.80
N GLU A 106 3.45 1.07 -7.48
CA GLU A 106 3.89 1.34 -8.86
C GLU A 106 2.70 1.38 -9.83
N ALA A 107 1.70 0.53 -9.62
CA ALA A 107 0.47 0.50 -10.40
C ALA A 107 -0.43 1.73 -10.22
N LEU A 108 -0.18 2.63 -9.26
CA LEU A 108 -0.94 3.88 -9.12
C LEU A 108 -0.73 4.84 -10.30
N GLY A 109 0.38 4.72 -11.03
CA GLY A 109 0.69 5.50 -12.25
C GLY A 109 0.99 6.99 -12.05
N ASN A 110 0.37 7.64 -11.07
CA ASN A 110 0.57 9.04 -10.70
C ASN A 110 1.63 9.19 -9.58
N GLN A 111 2.59 10.09 -9.76
CA GLN A 111 3.62 10.38 -8.76
C GLN A 111 3.07 11.00 -7.46
N GLU A 112 2.02 11.82 -7.52
CA GLU A 112 1.46 12.45 -6.31
C GLU A 112 0.82 11.42 -5.38
N ASP A 113 0.14 10.42 -5.95
CA ASP A 113 -0.48 9.36 -5.16
C ASP A 113 0.57 8.40 -4.59
N GLN A 114 1.61 8.09 -5.36
CA GLN A 114 2.79 7.39 -4.83
C GLN A 114 3.44 8.16 -3.68
N GLU A 115 3.60 9.48 -3.81
CA GLU A 115 4.17 10.34 -2.78
C GLU A 115 3.38 10.29 -1.48
N LYS A 116 2.04 10.40 -1.56
CA LYS A 116 1.16 10.32 -0.38
C LYS A 116 1.38 9.02 0.38
N VAL A 117 1.42 7.90 -0.34
CA VAL A 117 1.59 6.57 0.24
C VAL A 117 2.98 6.39 0.84
N LEU A 118 4.02 6.78 0.10
CA LEU A 118 5.41 6.63 0.51
C LEU A 118 5.77 7.54 1.69
N SER A 119 5.24 8.76 1.72
CA SER A 119 5.42 9.69 2.85
C SER A 119 4.71 9.18 4.11
N LEU A 120 3.50 8.64 3.95
CA LEU A 120 2.76 8.00 5.05
C LEU A 120 3.53 6.79 5.60
N TRP A 121 3.99 5.90 4.71
CA TRP A 121 4.84 4.78 5.10
C TRP A 121 6.07 5.25 5.86
N LEU A 122 6.83 6.20 5.33
CA LEU A 122 8.06 6.69 5.95
C LEU A 122 7.78 7.27 7.34
N HIS A 123 6.70 8.03 7.49
CA HIS A 123 6.28 8.56 8.79
C HIS A 123 6.06 7.43 9.80
N HIS A 124 5.23 6.43 9.48
CA HIS A 124 4.92 5.34 10.41
C HIS A 124 6.10 4.39 10.63
N PHE A 125 6.91 4.14 9.61
CA PHE A 125 8.11 3.30 9.67
C PHE A 125 9.19 3.92 10.57
N THR A 126 9.36 5.24 10.54
CA THR A 126 10.39 5.94 11.33
C THR A 126 9.92 6.35 12.72
N TYR A 127 8.61 6.54 12.93
CA TYR A 127 8.06 6.92 14.22
C TYR A 127 8.27 5.84 15.30
N CYS A 128 8.40 4.57 14.91
CA CYS A 128 8.57 3.46 15.84
C CYS A 128 9.98 2.87 15.74
N PRO A 129 10.83 2.97 16.78
CA PRO A 129 12.21 2.48 16.77
C PRO A 129 12.36 0.97 16.54
N SER A 130 11.31 0.18 16.82
CA SER A 130 11.28 -1.26 16.61
C SER A 130 10.54 -1.67 15.33
N SER A 131 10.06 -0.71 14.52
CA SER A 131 9.41 -1.05 13.26
C SER A 131 10.45 -1.43 12.22
N ASP A 132 10.44 -2.70 11.84
CA ASP A 132 11.29 -3.28 10.81
C ASP A 132 10.50 -3.67 9.55
N TRP A 133 9.19 -3.44 9.55
CA TRP A 133 8.28 -3.97 8.53
C TRP A 133 7.04 -3.07 8.36
N PRO A 134 6.53 -2.88 7.12
CA PRO A 134 7.09 -3.34 5.84
C PRO A 134 8.28 -2.48 5.40
N ASN A 135 9.30 -3.08 4.80
CA ASN A 135 10.44 -2.38 4.24
C ASN A 135 10.20 -1.99 2.77
N LEU A 136 9.78 -0.74 2.54
CA LEU A 136 9.54 -0.17 1.20
C LEU A 136 10.66 0.78 0.75
N ARG A 137 11.86 0.66 1.33
CA ARG A 137 12.98 1.57 1.08
C ARG A 137 13.42 1.59 -0.38
N ASP A 138 13.41 0.44 -1.04
CA ASP A 138 13.82 0.34 -2.44
C ASP A 138 12.80 1.05 -3.35
N CYS A 139 11.50 0.79 -3.14
CA CYS A 139 10.41 1.51 -3.80
C CYS A 139 10.50 3.04 -3.57
N TYR A 140 10.70 3.47 -2.31
CA TYR A 140 10.89 4.88 -1.97
C TYR A 140 12.08 5.50 -2.73
N THR A 141 13.21 4.80 -2.76
CA THR A 141 14.42 5.25 -3.46
C THR A 141 14.18 5.38 -4.97
N ARG A 142 13.51 4.40 -5.58
CA ARG A 142 13.12 4.46 -7.00
C ARG A 142 12.24 5.67 -7.28
N TRP A 143 11.23 5.92 -6.45
CA TRP A 143 10.37 7.10 -6.56
C TRP A 143 11.18 8.40 -6.43
N CYS A 144 12.05 8.55 -5.42
CA CYS A 144 12.90 9.74 -5.27
C CYS A 144 13.76 10.03 -6.50
N ILE A 145 14.36 8.99 -7.09
CA ILE A 145 15.17 9.12 -8.32
C ILE A 145 14.29 9.59 -9.48
N ALA A 146 13.10 9.01 -9.64
CA ALA A 146 12.15 9.38 -10.69
C ALA A 146 11.65 10.83 -10.53
N SER A 147 11.21 11.21 -9.33
CA SER A 147 10.74 12.56 -9.01
C SER A 147 11.84 13.60 -9.24
N ARG A 148 13.09 13.31 -8.80
CA ARG A 148 14.23 14.20 -9.04
C ARG A 148 14.51 14.39 -10.53
N ARG A 149 14.46 13.32 -11.33
CA ARG A 149 14.66 13.41 -12.79
C ARG A 149 13.57 14.27 -13.45
N GLN A 150 12.34 14.18 -12.98
CA GLN A 150 11.22 14.98 -13.49
C GLN A 150 11.38 16.47 -13.17
N LEU A 151 11.73 16.81 -11.92
CA LEU A 151 12.00 18.19 -11.50
C LEU A 151 13.16 18.83 -12.28
N LEU A 152 14.21 18.05 -12.54
CA LEU A 152 15.34 18.55 -13.34
C LEU A 152 14.95 18.80 -14.80
N ARG A 153 14.11 17.95 -15.39
CA ARG A 153 13.57 18.16 -16.74
C ARG A 153 12.69 19.40 -16.80
N SER A 154 11.76 19.60 -15.86
CA SER A 154 10.90 20.79 -15.84
C SER A 154 11.70 22.09 -15.71
N ASN A 155 12.80 22.07 -14.96
CA ASN A 155 13.68 23.23 -14.83
C ASN A 155 14.49 23.53 -16.11
N SER A 156 14.82 22.53 -16.92
CA SER A 156 15.46 22.76 -18.23
C SER A 156 14.52 23.42 -19.24
N TYR A 157 13.22 23.11 -19.20
CA TYR A 157 12.23 23.77 -20.08
C TYR A 157 11.90 25.21 -19.63
N ASN A 158 11.95 25.49 -18.32
CA ASN A 158 11.73 26.83 -17.77
C ASN A 158 12.92 27.80 -17.94
N CYS A 159 14.07 27.32 -18.41
CA CYS A 159 15.25 28.17 -18.68
C CYS A 159 15.39 28.54 -20.17
N CYS A 160 14.44 28.12 -21.01
CA CYS A 160 14.40 28.40 -22.46
C CYS A 160 13.28 29.37 -22.86
N ILE A 161 12.75 30.17 -21.94
CA ILE A 161 11.77 31.25 -22.21
C ILE A 161 12.36 32.57 -21.72
#